data_AF-A0A1I0A686-F1
#
_entry.id   AF-A0A1I0A686-F1
#
_cell.length_a   1.000
_cell.length_b   1.000
_cell.length_c   1.000
_cell.angle_alpha   90.00
_cell.angle_beta   90.00
_cell.angle_gamma   90.00
#
_symmetry.space_group_name_H-M   'P 1'
#
loop_
_entity.id
_entity.type
_entity.pdbx_description
1 polymer ?
#
loop_
_entity_poly.entity_id
_entity_poly.type
_entity_poly.pdbx_seq_one_letter_code
_entity_poly.pdbx_strand_id
1 'polypeptide(L)'
;MSTINGTENADVLIGTASGDTIYGGAGNDEIHGGGGYTNNLYGEAGNDTYVFTPNGALQRDHIYEDPSSGENTLKIEANEADIRLVRERMFYQTI
;
A
#
# COMPACT_ATOMS: atom_id res chain seq x y z
N MET A 1 -15.51 -0.71 -7.96
CA MET A 1 -14.98 0.07 -6.84
C MET A 1 -15.69 -0.38 -5.60
N SER A 2 -14.92 -0.83 -4.63
CA SER A 2 -15.38 -1.42 -3.38
C SER A 2 -14.70 -0.71 -2.20
N THR A 3 -15.35 -0.78 -1.06
CA THR A 3 -14.73 -0.41 0.22
C THR A 3 -14.55 -1.67 1.04
N ILE A 4 -13.31 -1.94 1.44
CA ILE A 4 -12.92 -3.08 2.25
C ILE A 4 -12.46 -2.52 3.60
N ASN A 5 -13.00 -3.08 4.69
CA ASN A 5 -12.61 -2.70 6.05
C ASN A 5 -12.14 -3.96 6.77
N GLY A 6 -10.96 -3.90 7.37
CA GLY A 6 -10.50 -4.90 8.32
C GLY A 6 -11.11 -4.67 9.70
N THR A 7 -10.41 -5.17 10.71
CA THR A 7 -10.92 -5.32 12.08
C THR A 7 -9.97 -4.68 13.09
N GLU A 8 -10.05 -5.09 14.36
CA GLU A 8 -9.08 -4.70 15.39
C GLU A 8 -7.93 -5.71 15.52
N ASN A 9 -7.88 -6.72 14.66
CA ASN A 9 -6.88 -7.78 14.65
C ASN A 9 -6.09 -7.73 13.35
N ALA A 10 -4.95 -8.45 13.33
CA ALA A 10 -4.19 -8.66 12.11
C ALA A 10 -5.04 -9.34 11.02
N ASP A 11 -5.24 -8.62 9.92
CA ASP A 11 -6.03 -9.04 8.77
C ASP A 11 -5.18 -9.24 7.51
N VAL A 12 -5.72 -10.04 6.58
CA VAL A 12 -5.22 -10.14 5.20
C VAL A 12 -6.30 -9.59 4.28
N LEU A 13 -6.07 -8.38 3.76
CA LEU A 13 -7.05 -7.64 2.97
C LEU A 13 -6.66 -7.66 1.50
N ILE A 14 -7.56 -8.16 0.65
CA ILE A 14 -7.32 -8.33 -0.79
C ILE A 14 -8.36 -7.55 -1.58
N GLY A 15 -7.89 -6.54 -2.30
CA GLY A 15 -8.66 -5.76 -3.26
C GLY A 15 -9.08 -6.57 -4.49
N THR A 16 -9.92 -5.94 -5.30
CA THR A 16 -10.49 -6.51 -6.53
C THR A 16 -9.66 -6.13 -7.76
N ALA A 17 -10.16 -6.43 -8.95
CA ALA A 17 -9.59 -5.95 -10.21
C ALA A 17 -10.05 -4.51 -10.57
N SER A 18 -10.76 -3.82 -9.67
CA SER A 18 -11.19 -2.43 -9.81
C SER A 18 -10.44 -1.54 -8.82
N GLY A 19 -10.56 -0.21 -8.94
CA GLY A 19 -10.00 0.70 -7.96
C GLY A 19 -10.81 0.62 -6.66
N ASP A 20 -10.14 0.28 -5.56
CA ASP A 20 -10.76 0.06 -4.26
C ASP A 20 -10.18 0.99 -3.19
N THR A 21 -10.96 1.19 -2.14
CA THR A 21 -10.50 1.81 -0.90
C THR A 21 -10.43 0.72 0.17
N ILE A 22 -9.26 0.54 0.77
CA ILE A 22 -9.01 -0.50 1.78
C ILE A 22 -8.55 0.16 3.07
N TYR A 23 -9.24 -0.14 4.18
CA TYR A 23 -8.91 0.27 5.54
C TYR A 23 -8.49 -0.96 6.36
N GLY A 24 -7.29 -0.97 6.91
CA GLY A 24 -6.71 -2.03 7.75
C GLY A 24 -7.44 -2.16 9.08
N GLY A 25 -7.54 -1.04 9.80
CA GLY A 25 -8.15 -0.99 11.11
C GLY A 25 -7.07 -0.94 12.18
N ALA A 26 -7.24 -1.69 13.26
CA ALA A 26 -6.14 -1.88 14.21
C ALA A 26 -5.55 -3.28 14.01
N GLY A 27 -4.27 -3.46 14.32
CA GLY A 27 -3.59 -4.74 14.12
C GLY A 27 -2.37 -4.57 13.24
N ASN A 28 -1.77 -5.69 12.83
CA ASN A 28 -0.66 -5.66 11.89
C ASN A 28 -1.14 -6.33 10.62
N ASP A 29 -1.52 -5.52 9.64
CA ASP A 29 -2.29 -5.98 8.49
C ASP A 29 -1.40 -6.24 7.27
N GLU A 30 -1.85 -7.18 6.42
CA GLU A 30 -1.28 -7.38 5.09
C GLU A 30 -2.28 -6.92 4.03
N ILE A 31 -1.94 -5.83 3.34
CA ILE A 31 -2.84 -5.12 2.43
C ILE A 31 -2.38 -5.29 0.98
N HIS A 32 -3.24 -5.93 0.18
CA HIS A 32 -3.08 -6.10 -1.26
C HIS A 32 -4.11 -5.23 -1.97
N GLY A 33 -3.67 -4.20 -2.71
CA GLY A 33 -4.59 -3.32 -3.47
C GLY A 33 -5.38 -4.04 -4.56
N GLY A 34 -5.00 -5.26 -4.93
CA GLY A 34 -5.57 -5.94 -6.09
C GLY A 34 -4.91 -5.47 -7.39
N GLY A 35 -5.62 -5.50 -8.51
CA GLY A 35 -5.01 -5.25 -9.83
C GLY A 35 -5.81 -4.27 -10.70
N GLY A 36 -5.18 -3.77 -11.77
CA GLY A 36 -5.87 -3.14 -12.90
C GLY A 36 -6.25 -1.67 -12.75
N TYR A 37 -6.38 -1.14 -11.53
CA TYR A 37 -6.72 0.27 -11.27
C TYR A 37 -6.01 0.81 -10.04
N THR A 38 -6.12 2.12 -9.82
CA THR A 38 -5.57 2.80 -8.66
C THR A 38 -6.39 2.60 -7.41
N ASN A 39 -5.73 2.17 -6.34
CA ASN A 39 -6.33 1.95 -5.03
C ASN A 39 -5.91 3.02 -4.02
N ASN A 40 -6.75 3.22 -2.99
CA ASN A 40 -6.41 3.99 -1.80
C ASN A 40 -6.30 3.03 -0.62
N LEU A 41 -5.12 2.89 -0.06
CA LEU A 41 -4.79 1.91 0.98
C LEU A 41 -4.45 2.65 2.28
N TYR A 42 -5.10 2.26 3.36
CA TYR A 42 -4.93 2.81 4.70
C TYR A 42 -4.65 1.64 5.65
N GLY A 43 -3.49 1.61 6.29
CA GLY A 43 -3.12 0.62 7.32
C GLY A 43 -3.79 0.90 8.65
N GLU A 44 -3.90 2.19 8.97
CA GLU A 44 -4.49 2.72 10.20
C GLU A 44 -3.61 2.48 11.44
N ALA A 45 -3.87 1.55 12.36
CA ALA A 45 -3.10 1.43 13.60
C ALA A 45 -2.36 0.10 13.69
N GLY A 46 -1.05 0.16 13.85
CA GLY A 46 -0.14 -0.97 14.01
C GLY A 46 0.92 -1.01 12.91
N ASN A 47 1.58 -2.16 12.78
CA ASN A 47 2.69 -2.33 11.85
C ASN A 47 2.21 -3.09 10.61
N ASP A 48 1.89 -2.36 9.57
CA ASP A 48 1.23 -2.89 8.38
C ASP A 48 2.21 -3.18 7.24
N THR A 49 1.82 -4.10 6.36
CA THR A 49 2.58 -4.49 5.17
C THR A 49 1.74 -4.29 3.91
N TYR A 50 2.19 -3.39 3.04
CA TYR A 50 1.60 -3.15 1.74
C TYR A 50 2.29 -3.99 0.68
N VAL A 51 1.54 -4.91 0.06
CA VAL A 51 2.11 -5.89 -0.88
C VAL A 51 1.79 -5.50 -2.32
N PHE A 52 2.85 -5.32 -3.12
CA PHE A 52 2.76 -5.08 -4.56
C PHE A 52 3.32 -6.27 -5.32
N THR A 53 2.46 -6.91 -6.11
CA THR A 53 2.85 -7.97 -7.04
C THR A 53 2.71 -7.44 -8.46
N PRO A 54 3.80 -7.21 -9.21
CA PRO A 54 3.71 -6.77 -10.60
C PRO A 54 2.97 -7.80 -11.44
N ASN A 55 1.85 -7.40 -12.04
CA ASN A 55 1.00 -8.26 -12.87
C ASN A 55 0.98 -7.82 -14.34
N GLY A 56 1.93 -6.97 -14.75
CA GLY A 56 2.05 -6.44 -16.11
C GLY A 56 1.09 -5.31 -16.45
N ALA A 57 0.12 -4.97 -15.58
CA ALA A 57 -0.68 -3.76 -15.72
C ALA A 57 0.05 -2.55 -15.12
N LEU A 58 -0.12 -1.37 -15.72
CA LEU A 58 0.31 -0.11 -15.12
C LEU A 58 -0.60 0.22 -13.93
N GLN A 59 -0.26 -0.32 -12.76
CA GLN A 59 -0.94 -0.03 -11.52
C GLN A 59 -0.21 1.09 -10.77
N ARG A 60 -0.99 1.96 -10.13
CA ARG A 60 -0.50 2.95 -9.17
C ARG A 60 -1.43 2.93 -7.99
N ASP A 61 -0.92 2.72 -6.79
CA ASP A 61 -1.73 2.82 -5.57
C ASP A 61 -1.26 4.00 -4.75
N HIS A 62 -2.20 4.58 -4.01
CA HIS A 62 -1.93 5.58 -2.98
C HIS A 62 -1.97 4.89 -1.62
N ILE A 63 -0.87 5.04 -0.88
CA ILE A 63 -0.77 4.56 0.50
C ILE A 63 -0.85 5.79 1.41
N TYR A 64 -1.74 5.73 2.39
CA TYR A 64 -1.98 6.78 3.36
C TYR A 64 -1.66 6.27 4.76
N GLU A 65 -0.69 6.92 5.41
CA GLU A 65 -0.19 6.54 6.72
C GLU A 65 -0.11 7.74 7.67
N ASP A 66 -0.40 7.49 8.94
CA ASP A 66 -0.10 8.43 10.02
C ASP A 66 1.31 8.13 10.55
N PRO A 67 2.21 9.11 10.76
CA PRO A 67 3.55 8.85 11.30
C PRO A 67 3.59 8.16 12.67
N SER A 68 2.46 8.11 13.38
CA SER A 68 2.29 7.44 14.66
C SER A 68 1.52 6.12 14.59
N SER A 69 1.11 5.65 13.40
CA SER A 69 0.41 4.38 13.21
C SER A 69 1.26 3.17 13.60
N GLY A 70 2.55 3.23 13.33
CA GLY A 70 3.49 2.14 13.58
C GLY A 70 4.66 2.18 12.59
N GLU A 71 5.42 1.09 12.55
CA GLU A 71 6.47 0.88 11.56
C GLU A 71 5.94 0.03 10.40
N ASN A 72 5.67 0.68 9.27
CA ASN A 72 5.04 0.04 8.11
C ASN A 72 6.05 -0.40 7.06
N THR A 73 5.71 -1.45 6.32
CA THR A 73 6.54 -2.08 5.31
C THR A 73 5.90 -1.97 3.92
N LEU A 74 6.67 -1.52 2.94
CA LEU A 74 6.34 -1.69 1.52
C LEU A 74 7.03 -2.94 0.99
N LYS A 75 6.25 -4.00 0.71
CA LYS A 75 6.74 -5.27 0.19
C LYS A 75 6.50 -5.35 -1.31
N ILE A 76 7.56 -5.54 -2.09
CA ILE A 76 7.47 -5.72 -3.54
C ILE A 76 7.79 -7.19 -3.87
N GLU A 77 6.79 -7.94 -4.29
CA GLU A 77 6.91 -9.35 -4.71
C GLU A 77 7.21 -9.43 -6.21
N ALA A 78 8.40 -9.00 -6.58
CA ALA A 78 8.88 -8.95 -7.96
C ALA A 78 10.25 -9.61 -8.11
N ASN A 79 10.68 -9.82 -9.35
CA ASN A 79 12.09 -10.12 -9.60
C ASN A 79 12.94 -8.91 -9.21
N GLU A 80 13.99 -9.12 -8.43
CA GLU A 80 14.91 -8.05 -8.00
C GLU A 80 15.52 -7.29 -9.18
N ALA A 81 15.71 -7.95 -10.32
CA ALA A 81 16.22 -7.33 -11.55
C ALA A 81 15.27 -6.28 -12.14
N ASP A 82 13.97 -6.33 -11.82
CA ASP A 82 12.96 -5.40 -12.32
C ASP A 82 12.79 -4.18 -11.40
N ILE A 83 13.42 -4.18 -10.23
CA ILE A 83 13.23 -3.16 -9.20
C ILE A 83 14.42 -2.20 -9.15
N ARG A 84 14.11 -0.90 -9.20
CA ARG A 84 15.10 0.17 -9.00
C ARG A 84 14.56 1.22 -8.03
N LEU A 85 15.16 1.33 -6.86
CA LEU A 85 14.89 2.42 -5.92
C LEU A 85 15.74 3.64 -6.28
N VAL A 86 15.08 4.75 -6.61
CA VAL A 86 15.75 6.01 -6.95
C VAL A 86 15.40 7.06 -5.91
N ARG A 87 16.41 7.70 -5.33
CA ARG A 87 16.22 8.90 -4.52
C ARG A 87 16.39 10.14 -5.39
N GLU A 88 15.31 10.84 -5.68
CA GLU A 88 15.38 12.16 -6.31
C GLU A 88 15.58 13.23 -5.22
N ARG A 89 16.66 14.04 -5.31
CA ARG A 89 16.81 15.20 -4.42
C ARG A 89 15.77 16.24 -4.81
N MET A 90 14.83 16.52 -3.91
CA MET A 90 14.01 17.72 -4.01
C MET A 90 14.92 18.94 -3.75
N PHE A 91 15.22 19.72 -4.79
CA PHE A 91 15.82 21.04 -4.60
C PHE A 91 14.73 21.98 -4.09
N TYR A 92 14.70 22.23 -2.78
CA TYR A 92 13.95 23.38 -2.27
C TYR A 92 14.59 24.64 -2.84
N GLN A 93 13.85 25.40 -3.64
CA GLN A 93 14.26 26.75 -4.00
C GLN A 93 14.16 27.60 -2.72
N THR A 94 15.29 28.10 -2.24
CA THR A 94 15.30 29.18 -1.26
C THR A 94 14.81 30.44 -1.97
N ILE A 95 13.67 30.97 -1.54
CA ILE A 95 13.18 32.32 -1.89
C ILE A 95 14.07 33.39 -1.25
#